data_AF-A0A554JAA9-F1
#
_entry.id   AF-A0A554JAA9-F1
#
_cell.length_a   1.000
_cell.length_b   1.000
_cell.length_c   1.000
_cell.angle_alpha   90.00
_cell.angle_beta   90.00
_cell.angle_gamma   90.00
#
_symmetry.space_group_name_H-M   'P 1'
#
loop_
_entity.id
_entity.type
_entity.pdbx_description
1 polymer ?
#
loop_
_entity_poly.entity_id
_entity_poly.type
_entity_poly.pdbx_seq_one_letter_code
_entity_poly.pdbx_strand_id
1 'polypeptide(L)'
;MNIFQKRTIDSIGFENALNSFKKASQSVPAYSDFLRINGVNYSKIRTVDDFKHVPIVTKDNYLTKYPFKDMLVAGDIISPKIISMSSGSSGMPFFWPRNAYNSNESTEMHRQIFEQFDTLRKNTLIIIAFAMGNWIAGTYTLEALQALQDDGHRLTITTPGLDATAISRIFNELGQSYEQVIIMGYPPFVKDALLHTKDLMGIKRFSRLNLKVVLAGENISEQWRDYLMSNFIGNKSLLNVCLIYGTADAGMMGHETPETITFRRYLTKASNGVRNNFLNFSKNNTIPTIVKYYPEYKFFEEVDNYLIFTYYGALPL
;
A
#
# COMPACT_ATOMS: atom_id res chain seq x y z
N MET A 1 26.66 12.28 21.63
CA MET A 1 26.95 12.67 20.23
C MET A 1 25.67 12.47 19.43
N ASN A 2 24.83 13.51 19.36
CA ASN A 2 23.52 13.50 18.70
C ASN A 2 23.72 13.59 17.18
N ILE A 3 23.65 12.46 16.47
CA ILE A 3 23.84 12.41 15.02
C ILE A 3 22.50 12.36 14.25
N PHE A 4 21.35 12.27 14.92
CA PHE A 4 20.05 12.10 14.23
C PHE A 4 18.98 13.12 14.62
N GLN A 5 19.34 14.40 14.72
CA GLN A 5 18.36 15.49 14.96
C GLN A 5 18.26 16.50 13.81
N LYS A 6 18.66 16.11 12.59
CA LYS A 6 18.12 16.75 11.38
C LYS A 6 17.00 15.86 10.86
N ARG A 7 15.76 16.35 10.93
CA ARG A 7 14.68 15.89 10.05
C ARG A 7 15.21 16.10 8.63
N THR A 8 15.70 15.05 7.98
CA THR A 8 15.98 15.08 6.55
C THR A 8 14.62 15.09 5.88
N ILE A 9 14.12 16.29 5.62
CA ILE A 9 12.96 16.47 4.75
C ILE A 9 13.47 16.12 3.37
N ASP A 10 12.85 15.12 2.76
CA ASP A 10 13.12 14.81 1.36
C ASP A 10 12.70 16.03 0.53
N SER A 11 13.70 16.72 -0.06
CA SER A 11 13.48 17.94 -0.83
C SER A 11 12.56 17.71 -2.02
N ILE A 12 12.62 16.52 -2.64
CA ILE A 12 11.77 16.17 -3.79
C ILE A 12 10.34 15.92 -3.29
N GLY A 13 10.21 15.16 -2.20
CA GLY A 13 8.89 14.89 -1.61
C GLY A 13 8.17 16.17 -1.18
N PHE A 14 8.89 17.10 -0.54
CA PHE A 14 8.30 18.39 -0.14
C PHE A 14 7.92 19.25 -1.36
N GLU A 15 8.75 19.29 -2.40
CA GLU A 15 8.44 20.05 -3.61
C GLU A 15 7.15 19.54 -4.28
N ASN A 16 6.99 18.22 -4.38
CA ASN A 16 5.78 17.59 -4.90
C ASN A 16 4.56 17.83 -4.01
N ALA A 17 4.72 17.77 -2.69
CA ALA A 17 3.65 18.10 -1.74
C ALA A 17 3.20 19.57 -1.87
N LEU A 18 4.15 20.49 -1.96
CA LEU A 18 3.87 21.91 -2.13
C LEU A 18 3.15 22.19 -3.47
N ASN A 19 3.53 21.51 -4.54
CA ASN A 19 2.84 21.59 -5.82
C ASN A 19 1.42 21.03 -5.72
N SER A 20 1.24 19.90 -5.05
CA SER A 20 -0.06 19.26 -4.83
C SER A 20 -0.99 20.17 -4.01
N PHE A 21 -0.48 20.74 -2.92
CA PHE A 21 -1.16 21.73 -2.09
C PHE A 21 -1.61 22.94 -2.91
N LYS A 22 -0.73 23.53 -3.71
CA LYS A 22 -1.06 24.71 -4.53
C LYS A 22 -2.12 24.39 -5.57
N LYS A 23 -2.01 23.25 -6.26
CA LYS A 23 -3.02 22.79 -7.22
C LYS A 23 -4.36 22.59 -6.54
N ALA A 24 -4.40 21.83 -5.44
CA ALA A 24 -5.62 21.60 -4.68
C ALA A 24 -6.27 22.91 -4.20
N SER A 25 -5.47 23.85 -3.71
CA SER A 25 -5.92 25.17 -3.25
C SER A 25 -6.61 25.99 -4.36
N GLN A 26 -6.25 25.75 -5.62
CA GLN A 26 -6.79 26.47 -6.78
C GLN A 26 -7.97 25.72 -7.42
N SER A 27 -7.90 24.40 -7.49
CA SER A 27 -8.83 23.60 -8.30
C SER A 27 -9.87 22.83 -7.51
N VAL A 28 -9.70 22.62 -6.19
CA VAL A 28 -10.66 21.85 -5.38
C VAL A 28 -11.55 22.82 -4.59
N PRO A 29 -12.86 22.92 -4.91
CA PRO A 29 -13.76 23.89 -4.26
C PRO A 29 -13.77 23.80 -2.73
N ALA A 30 -13.89 22.58 -2.18
CA ALA A 30 -13.90 22.34 -0.75
C ALA A 30 -12.58 22.75 -0.09
N TYR A 31 -11.44 22.44 -0.70
CA TYR A 31 -10.13 22.75 -0.13
C TYR A 31 -9.86 24.27 -0.14
N SER A 32 -10.22 24.96 -1.22
CA SER A 32 -10.13 26.42 -1.29
C SER A 32 -10.96 27.09 -0.19
N ASP A 33 -12.18 26.61 0.04
CA ASP A 33 -13.04 27.12 1.11
C ASP A 33 -12.50 26.79 2.51
N PHE A 34 -12.02 25.56 2.71
CA PHE A 34 -11.41 25.11 3.95
C PHE A 34 -10.20 25.97 4.34
N LEU A 35 -9.31 26.28 3.39
CA LEU A 35 -8.17 27.17 3.64
C LEU A 35 -8.63 28.60 3.98
N ARG A 36 -9.65 29.12 3.27
CA ARG A 36 -10.21 30.46 3.54
C ARG A 36 -10.78 30.57 4.95
N ILE A 37 -11.56 29.57 5.39
CA ILE A 37 -12.14 29.53 6.74
C ILE A 37 -11.06 29.47 7.82
N ASN A 38 -9.96 28.75 7.55
CA ASN A 38 -8.81 28.65 8.45
C ASN A 38 -7.80 29.81 8.30
N GLY A 39 -8.11 30.84 7.50
CA GLY A 39 -7.26 32.03 7.34
C GLY A 39 -5.94 31.78 6.59
N VAL A 40 -5.83 30.68 5.84
CA VAL A 40 -4.61 30.33 5.10
C VAL A 40 -4.64 30.93 3.69
N ASN A 41 -3.60 31.69 3.36
CA ASN A 41 -3.35 32.14 2.00
C ASN A 41 -2.29 31.25 1.34
N TYR A 42 -2.71 30.35 0.45
CA TYR A 42 -1.85 29.36 -0.19
C TYR A 42 -0.65 29.96 -0.96
N SER A 43 -0.77 31.21 -1.45
CA SER A 43 0.32 31.89 -2.18
C SER A 43 1.52 32.26 -1.31
N LYS A 44 1.31 32.34 0.01
CA LYS A 44 2.34 32.62 1.01
C LYS A 44 3.08 31.37 1.48
N ILE A 45 2.54 30.17 1.22
CA ILE A 45 3.16 28.91 1.60
C ILE A 45 4.24 28.54 0.57
N ARG A 46 5.51 28.55 0.98
CA ARG A 46 6.66 28.32 0.08
C ARG A 46 7.71 27.39 0.66
N THR A 47 7.87 27.41 1.97
CA THR A 47 8.87 26.64 2.70
C THR A 47 8.21 25.59 3.57
N VAL A 48 9.01 24.65 4.07
CA VAL A 48 8.56 23.66 5.05
C VAL A 48 7.96 24.35 6.27
N ASP A 49 8.59 25.42 6.76
CA ASP A 49 8.11 26.11 7.95
C ASP A 49 6.76 26.78 7.71
N ASP A 50 6.52 27.31 6.49
CA ASP A 50 5.19 27.78 6.12
C ASP A 50 4.18 26.64 6.08
N PHE A 51 4.57 25.47 5.58
CA PHE A 51 3.70 24.31 5.38
C PHE A 51 3.10 23.79 6.70
N LYS A 52 3.83 23.94 7.82
CA LYS A 52 3.32 23.64 9.17
C LYS A 52 2.07 24.44 9.56
N HIS A 53 1.80 25.55 8.88
CA HIS A 53 0.60 26.37 9.11
C HIS A 53 -0.59 25.92 8.26
N VAL A 54 -0.42 24.95 7.36
CA VAL A 54 -1.53 24.36 6.61
C VAL A 54 -2.34 23.48 7.57
N PRO A 55 -3.66 23.70 7.70
CA PRO A 55 -4.51 22.90 8.59
C PRO A 55 -4.58 21.45 8.11
N ILE A 56 -4.40 20.53 9.05
CA ILE A 56 -4.49 19.08 8.80
C ILE A 56 -5.95 18.72 8.49
N VAL A 57 -6.15 18.01 7.39
CA VAL A 57 -7.45 17.46 7.00
C VAL A 57 -7.75 16.21 7.82
N THR A 58 -8.97 16.15 8.37
CA THR A 58 -9.49 15.00 9.10
C THR A 58 -10.89 14.65 8.62
N LYS A 59 -11.38 13.49 9.06
CA LYS A 59 -12.77 13.09 8.80
C LYS A 59 -13.78 14.11 9.34
N ASP A 60 -13.49 14.67 10.50
CA ASP A 60 -14.42 15.53 11.23
C ASP A 60 -14.40 16.99 10.78
N ASN A 61 -13.24 17.49 10.31
CA ASN A 61 -13.12 18.90 9.92
C ASN A 61 -13.30 19.14 8.41
N TYR A 62 -13.20 18.11 7.57
CA TYR A 62 -13.19 18.27 6.12
C TYR A 62 -14.02 17.20 5.40
N LEU A 63 -13.66 15.91 5.53
CA LEU A 63 -14.26 14.85 4.69
C LEU A 63 -15.78 14.71 4.88
N THR A 64 -16.29 14.97 6.08
CA THR A 64 -17.74 14.92 6.39
C THR A 64 -18.43 16.28 6.29
N LYS A 65 -17.70 17.35 6.01
CA LYS A 65 -18.20 18.74 5.99
C LYS A 65 -18.55 19.24 4.60
N TYR A 66 -17.96 18.64 3.57
CA TYR A 66 -18.18 19.05 2.18
C TYR A 66 -18.90 17.95 1.37
N PRO A 67 -19.76 18.34 0.41
CA PRO A 67 -20.30 17.40 -0.56
C PRO A 67 -19.18 16.69 -1.34
N PHE A 68 -19.38 15.41 -1.67
CA PHE A 68 -18.39 14.60 -2.39
C PHE A 68 -17.83 15.30 -3.63
N LYS A 69 -18.72 15.86 -4.48
CA LYS A 69 -18.31 16.56 -5.70
C LYS A 69 -17.34 17.71 -5.43
N ASP A 70 -17.52 18.44 -4.33
CA ASP A 70 -16.73 19.66 -4.05
C ASP A 70 -15.33 19.32 -3.54
N MET A 71 -15.10 18.07 -3.11
CA MET A 71 -13.79 17.56 -2.74
C MET A 71 -12.97 17.04 -3.93
N LEU A 72 -13.55 17.00 -5.13
CA LEU A 72 -12.86 16.57 -6.34
C LEU A 72 -12.21 17.75 -7.05
N VAL A 73 -11.16 17.45 -7.83
CA VAL A 73 -10.53 18.43 -8.73
C VAL A 73 -11.57 19.00 -9.70
N ALA A 74 -11.69 20.32 -9.72
CA ALA A 74 -12.66 21.11 -10.50
C ALA A 74 -14.14 20.72 -10.27
N GLY A 75 -14.46 19.97 -9.22
CA GLY A 75 -15.80 19.43 -9.02
C GLY A 75 -16.20 18.32 -10.00
N ASP A 76 -15.23 17.76 -10.75
CA ASP A 76 -15.49 16.81 -11.83
C ASP A 76 -15.75 15.41 -11.29
N ILE A 77 -17.03 15.00 -11.33
CA ILE A 77 -17.51 13.69 -10.89
C ILE A 77 -17.25 12.56 -11.89
N ILE A 78 -16.77 12.87 -13.10
CA ILE A 78 -16.51 11.89 -14.17
C ILE A 78 -15.03 11.51 -14.22
N SER A 79 -14.11 12.43 -13.87
CA SER A 79 -12.67 12.12 -13.85
C SER A 79 -12.28 10.91 -12.96
N PRO A 80 -12.94 10.64 -11.82
CA PRO A 80 -12.75 9.39 -11.12
C PRO A 80 -13.30 8.24 -11.96
N LYS A 81 -12.43 7.32 -12.37
CA LYS A 81 -12.82 6.12 -13.12
C LYS A 81 -13.49 5.08 -12.24
N ILE A 82 -13.13 5.06 -10.96
CA ILE A 82 -13.63 4.13 -9.96
C ILE A 82 -13.71 4.82 -8.60
N ILE A 83 -14.72 4.44 -7.81
CA ILE A 83 -14.86 4.85 -6.42
C ILE A 83 -14.78 3.60 -5.57
N SER A 84 -13.83 3.56 -4.64
CA SER A 84 -13.64 2.47 -3.69
C SER A 84 -14.07 2.88 -2.28
N MET A 85 -14.23 1.91 -1.39
CA MET A 85 -14.56 2.12 0.02
C MET A 85 -13.47 1.49 0.90
N SER A 86 -13.25 2.11 2.06
CA SER A 86 -12.45 1.50 3.14
C SER A 86 -13.23 0.36 3.81
N SER A 87 -12.54 -0.54 4.51
CA SER A 87 -13.14 -1.67 5.24
C SER A 87 -14.06 -1.28 6.41
N GLY A 88 -14.25 0.02 6.69
CA GLY A 88 -15.20 0.51 7.70
C GLY A 88 -14.78 0.30 9.16
N SER A 89 -13.51 -0.02 9.43
CA SER A 89 -13.02 -0.31 10.79
C SER A 89 -13.20 0.84 11.80
N SER A 90 -13.35 2.09 11.33
CA SER A 90 -13.54 3.29 12.15
C SER A 90 -14.95 3.91 12.03
N GLY A 91 -15.95 3.16 11.53
CA GLY A 91 -17.34 3.61 11.39
C GLY A 91 -17.82 3.60 9.94
N MET A 92 -18.68 4.56 9.56
CA MET A 92 -19.23 4.61 8.20
C MET A 92 -18.09 4.73 7.17
N PRO A 93 -17.98 3.78 6.22
CA PRO A 93 -16.95 3.83 5.19
C PRO A 93 -17.06 5.10 4.35
N PHE A 94 -15.92 5.65 3.98
CA PHE A 94 -15.84 6.81 3.09
C PHE A 94 -15.62 6.37 1.64
N PHE A 95 -16.04 7.20 0.68
CA PHE A 95 -15.86 6.97 -0.74
C PHE A 95 -14.54 7.58 -1.22
N TRP A 96 -13.65 6.73 -1.73
CA TRP A 96 -12.31 7.08 -2.19
C TRP A 96 -12.26 7.02 -3.73
N PRO A 97 -12.35 8.17 -4.41
CA PRO A 97 -12.27 8.22 -5.86
C PRO A 97 -10.84 7.95 -6.33
N ARG A 98 -10.70 7.27 -7.46
CA ARG A 98 -9.41 7.04 -8.12
C ARG A 98 -9.51 7.43 -9.60
N ASN A 99 -8.58 8.26 -10.04
CA ASN A 99 -8.44 8.65 -11.45
C ASN A 99 -7.15 8.07 -12.03
N ALA A 100 -6.83 8.43 -13.27
CA ALA A 100 -5.63 7.95 -13.96
C ALA A 100 -4.32 8.25 -13.21
N TYR A 101 -4.25 9.34 -12.43
CA TYR A 101 -3.06 9.63 -11.62
C TYR A 101 -2.86 8.55 -10.55
N ASN A 102 -3.93 8.22 -9.81
CA ASN A 102 -3.90 7.16 -8.81
C ASN A 102 -3.59 5.78 -9.42
N SER A 103 -4.12 5.51 -10.62
CA SER A 103 -3.87 4.25 -11.35
C SER A 103 -2.41 4.12 -11.79
N ASN A 104 -1.81 5.19 -12.31
CA ASN A 104 -0.42 5.21 -12.74
C ASN A 104 0.52 5.04 -11.54
N GLU A 105 0.28 5.75 -10.44
CA GLU A 105 1.02 5.57 -9.20
C GLU A 105 0.93 4.11 -8.71
N SER A 106 -0.28 3.53 -8.70
CA SER A 106 -0.48 2.13 -8.32
C SER A 106 0.34 1.19 -9.18
N THR A 107 0.36 1.41 -10.49
CA THR A 107 1.10 0.60 -11.47
C THR A 107 2.59 0.65 -11.18
N GLU A 108 3.15 1.84 -10.99
CA GLU A 108 4.58 2.00 -10.70
C GLU A 108 4.97 1.38 -9.35
N MET A 109 4.15 1.54 -8.32
CA MET A 109 4.41 0.93 -7.01
C MET A 109 4.36 -0.60 -7.06
N HIS A 110 3.44 -1.19 -7.85
CA HIS A 110 3.41 -2.63 -8.09
C HIS A 110 4.58 -3.10 -8.96
N ARG A 111 5.02 -2.30 -9.95
CA ARG A 111 6.18 -2.61 -10.80
C ARG A 111 7.41 -2.93 -9.96
N GLN A 112 7.66 -2.12 -8.93
CA GLN A 112 8.80 -2.30 -8.01
C GLN A 112 8.80 -3.68 -7.34
N ILE A 113 7.63 -4.25 -7.03
CA ILE A 113 7.50 -5.60 -6.47
C ILE A 113 7.65 -6.66 -7.58
N PHE A 114 6.97 -6.46 -8.71
CA PHE A 114 6.83 -7.48 -9.74
C PHE A 114 8.09 -7.67 -10.59
N GLU A 115 8.93 -6.66 -10.73
CA GLU A 115 10.25 -6.79 -11.34
C GLU A 115 11.20 -7.63 -10.48
N GLN A 116 11.12 -7.52 -9.14
CA GLN A 116 11.87 -8.39 -8.24
C GLN A 116 11.47 -9.87 -8.37
N PHE A 117 10.26 -10.14 -8.87
CA PHE A 117 9.77 -11.48 -9.18
C PHE A 117 10.09 -11.91 -10.61
N ASP A 118 10.81 -11.10 -11.39
CA ASP A 118 11.24 -11.40 -12.77
C ASP A 118 10.07 -11.71 -13.72
N THR A 119 8.96 -11.00 -13.53
CA THR A 119 7.69 -11.21 -14.27
C THR A 119 7.75 -10.73 -15.72
N LEU A 120 8.77 -9.97 -16.12
CA LEU A 120 9.05 -9.66 -17.53
C LEU A 120 9.52 -10.91 -18.32
N ARG A 121 10.09 -11.90 -17.63
CA ARG A 121 10.62 -13.12 -18.26
C ARG A 121 9.77 -14.34 -17.98
N LYS A 122 9.26 -14.48 -16.76
CA LYS A 122 8.53 -15.67 -16.31
C LYS A 122 7.04 -15.56 -16.56
N ASN A 123 6.47 -16.57 -17.21
CA ASN A 123 5.01 -16.74 -17.28
C ASN A 123 4.46 -16.91 -15.87
N THR A 124 3.64 -15.95 -15.44
CA THR A 124 3.25 -15.80 -14.04
C THR A 124 1.74 -15.84 -13.89
N LEU A 125 1.25 -16.78 -13.08
CA LEU A 125 -0.15 -16.80 -12.66
C LEU A 125 -0.34 -15.92 -11.43
N ILE A 126 -1.28 -14.98 -11.50
CA ILE A 126 -1.69 -14.14 -10.37
C ILE A 126 -3.03 -14.62 -9.82
N ILE A 127 -3.12 -14.71 -8.51
CA ILE A 127 -4.34 -15.00 -7.76
C ILE A 127 -4.62 -13.83 -6.81
N ILE A 128 -5.56 -12.97 -7.19
CA ILE A 128 -6.01 -11.85 -6.36
C ILE A 128 -7.04 -12.37 -5.35
N ALA A 129 -6.55 -12.60 -4.14
CA ALA A 129 -7.25 -13.07 -2.94
C ALA A 129 -7.56 -11.91 -1.97
N PHE A 130 -7.83 -10.72 -2.51
CA PHE A 130 -8.40 -9.57 -1.79
C PHE A 130 -9.91 -9.49 -2.02
N ALA A 131 -10.64 -8.81 -1.13
CA ALA A 131 -12.05 -8.55 -1.38
C ALA A 131 -12.22 -7.74 -2.68
N MET A 132 -13.09 -8.22 -3.57
CA MET A 132 -13.43 -7.59 -4.85
C MET A 132 -14.70 -6.72 -4.69
N GLY A 133 -15.11 -6.00 -5.75
CA GLY A 133 -16.24 -5.08 -5.70
C GLY A 133 -15.81 -3.68 -5.25
N ASN A 134 -16.57 -3.05 -4.35
CA ASN A 134 -16.29 -1.67 -3.91
C ASN A 134 -15.06 -1.56 -3.00
N TRP A 135 -14.46 -2.64 -2.53
CA TRP A 135 -13.28 -2.59 -1.68
C TRP A 135 -12.03 -2.25 -2.48
N ILE A 136 -11.20 -1.34 -1.95
CA ILE A 136 -10.04 -0.83 -2.68
C ILE A 136 -9.05 -1.93 -3.07
N ALA A 137 -8.68 -2.82 -2.15
CA ALA A 137 -7.51 -3.68 -2.33
C ALA A 137 -7.59 -4.57 -3.59
N GLY A 138 -8.72 -5.25 -3.83
CA GLY A 138 -8.87 -6.14 -4.97
C GLY A 138 -8.87 -5.40 -6.31
N THR A 139 -9.71 -4.38 -6.46
CA THR A 139 -9.82 -3.62 -7.73
C THR A 139 -8.60 -2.75 -8.01
N TYR A 140 -7.96 -2.20 -6.97
CA TYR A 140 -6.70 -1.45 -7.06
C TYR A 140 -5.55 -2.32 -7.54
N THR A 141 -5.46 -3.54 -7.01
CA THR A 141 -4.46 -4.52 -7.46
C THR A 141 -4.74 -4.96 -8.89
N LEU A 142 -5.99 -5.33 -9.22
CA LEU A 142 -6.35 -5.77 -10.57
C LEU A 142 -5.96 -4.75 -11.64
N GLU A 143 -6.34 -3.49 -11.44
CA GLU A 143 -6.07 -2.40 -12.38
C GLU A 143 -4.56 -2.21 -12.61
N ALA A 144 -3.77 -2.19 -11.53
CA ALA A 144 -2.32 -2.06 -11.63
C ALA A 144 -1.68 -3.22 -12.39
N LEU A 145 -2.14 -4.46 -12.14
CA LEU A 145 -1.55 -5.63 -12.78
C LEU A 145 -1.96 -5.77 -14.24
N GLN A 146 -3.15 -5.30 -14.63
CA GLN A 146 -3.54 -5.19 -16.03
C GLN A 146 -2.64 -4.19 -16.76
N ALA A 147 -2.37 -3.01 -16.16
CA ALA A 147 -1.44 -2.06 -16.73
C ALA A 147 0.00 -2.61 -16.84
N LEU A 148 0.49 -3.35 -15.83
CA LEU A 148 1.78 -4.03 -15.94
C LEU A 148 1.81 -5.08 -17.05
N GLN A 149 0.71 -5.80 -17.28
CA GLN A 149 0.60 -6.74 -18.39
C GLN A 149 0.72 -6.01 -19.73
N ASP A 150 0.03 -4.88 -19.89
CA ASP A 150 0.11 -4.03 -21.08
C ASP A 150 1.55 -3.49 -21.30
N ASP A 151 2.29 -3.26 -20.22
CA ASP A 151 3.71 -2.85 -20.23
C ASP A 151 4.71 -4.01 -20.42
N GLY A 152 4.24 -5.20 -20.78
CA GLY A 152 5.08 -6.34 -21.18
C GLY A 152 5.38 -7.35 -20.07
N HIS A 153 4.82 -7.20 -18.87
CA HIS A 153 4.89 -8.26 -17.87
C HIS A 153 4.05 -9.48 -18.31
N ARG A 154 4.60 -10.70 -18.13
CA ARG A 154 3.99 -11.95 -18.58
C ARG A 154 3.01 -12.50 -17.54
N LEU A 155 1.93 -11.77 -17.30
CA LEU A 155 0.95 -12.05 -16.26
C LEU A 155 -0.32 -12.69 -16.84
N THR A 156 -0.87 -13.70 -16.16
CA THR A 156 -2.27 -14.12 -16.29
C THR A 156 -2.96 -13.90 -14.96
N ILE A 157 -4.03 -13.10 -14.93
CA ILE A 157 -4.64 -12.63 -13.68
C ILE A 157 -5.96 -13.36 -13.42
N THR A 158 -6.12 -13.86 -12.20
CA THR A 158 -7.38 -14.43 -11.69
C THR A 158 -7.82 -13.66 -10.45
N THR A 159 -9.13 -13.49 -10.28
CA THR A 159 -9.73 -12.67 -9.20
C THR A 159 -10.76 -13.45 -8.38
N PRO A 160 -10.40 -14.59 -7.76
CA PRO A 160 -11.35 -15.38 -6.97
C PRO A 160 -11.83 -14.64 -5.71
N GLY A 161 -11.13 -13.58 -5.29
CA GLY A 161 -11.46 -12.85 -4.09
C GLY A 161 -11.32 -13.71 -2.84
N LEU A 162 -12.28 -13.60 -1.92
CA LEU A 162 -12.25 -14.33 -0.64
C LEU A 162 -12.89 -15.73 -0.72
N ASP A 163 -12.65 -16.45 -1.82
CA ASP A 163 -13.14 -17.82 -2.03
C ASP A 163 -11.98 -18.82 -2.06
N ALA A 164 -11.74 -19.49 -0.94
CA ALA A 164 -10.68 -20.49 -0.79
C ALA A 164 -10.88 -21.72 -1.69
N THR A 165 -12.12 -22.05 -2.05
CA THR A 165 -12.42 -23.19 -2.93
C THR A 165 -12.03 -22.83 -4.37
N ALA A 166 -12.41 -21.65 -4.83
CA ALA A 166 -12.02 -21.14 -6.14
C ALA A 166 -10.50 -20.99 -6.26
N ILE A 167 -9.83 -20.46 -5.22
CA ILE A 167 -8.36 -20.37 -5.15
C ILE A 167 -7.73 -21.76 -5.30
N SER A 168 -8.20 -22.74 -4.53
CA SER A 168 -7.65 -24.10 -4.57
C SER A 168 -7.82 -24.74 -5.94
N ARG A 169 -8.98 -24.50 -6.59
CA ARG A 169 -9.25 -24.95 -7.95
C ARG A 169 -8.27 -24.33 -8.95
N ILE A 170 -8.03 -23.02 -8.87
CA ILE A 170 -7.06 -22.32 -9.73
C ILE A 170 -5.65 -22.89 -9.56
N PHE A 171 -5.19 -23.08 -8.33
CA PHE A 171 -3.89 -23.71 -8.08
C PHE A 171 -3.80 -25.13 -8.67
N ASN A 172 -4.86 -25.93 -8.51
CA ASN A 172 -4.89 -27.32 -8.96
C ASN A 172 -4.93 -27.46 -10.48
N GLU A 173 -5.72 -26.62 -11.16
CA GLU A 173 -5.96 -26.70 -12.61
C GLU A 173 -4.93 -25.90 -13.42
N LEU A 174 -4.51 -24.74 -12.93
CA LEU A 174 -3.65 -23.81 -13.68
C LEU A 174 -2.23 -23.73 -13.13
N GLY A 175 -2.02 -23.87 -11.82
CA GLY A 175 -0.77 -23.49 -11.16
C GLY A 175 0.51 -24.16 -11.69
N GLN A 176 0.43 -25.41 -12.17
CA GLN A 176 1.59 -26.14 -12.71
C GLN A 176 1.95 -25.74 -14.15
N SER A 177 1.08 -25.02 -14.84
CA SER A 177 1.30 -24.56 -16.23
C SER A 177 2.11 -23.27 -16.30
N TYR A 178 2.44 -22.67 -15.15
CA TYR A 178 3.16 -21.41 -15.03
C TYR A 178 4.51 -21.63 -14.32
N GLU A 179 5.48 -20.80 -14.67
CA GLU A 179 6.83 -20.84 -14.06
C GLU A 179 6.82 -20.31 -12.62
N GLN A 180 5.81 -19.50 -12.29
CA GLN A 180 5.56 -19.03 -10.93
C GLN A 180 4.09 -18.69 -10.70
N VAL A 181 3.68 -18.78 -9.44
CA VAL A 181 2.34 -18.38 -8.98
C VAL A 181 2.50 -17.32 -7.89
N ILE A 182 1.77 -16.21 -8.01
CA ILE A 182 1.73 -15.15 -7.00
C ILE A 182 0.32 -15.08 -6.45
N ILE A 183 0.17 -15.28 -5.14
CA ILE A 183 -1.09 -15.01 -4.45
C ILE A 183 -0.98 -13.67 -3.71
N MET A 184 -2.01 -12.83 -3.85
CA MET A 184 -2.07 -11.51 -3.24
C MET A 184 -3.30 -11.39 -2.36
N GLY A 185 -3.17 -11.12 -1.07
CA GLY A 185 -4.35 -11.08 -0.19
C GLY A 185 -4.07 -10.63 1.25
N TYR A 186 -5.08 -10.74 2.11
CA TYR A 186 -4.93 -10.45 3.53
C TYR A 186 -4.15 -11.58 4.24
N PRO A 187 -3.20 -11.29 5.15
CA PRO A 187 -2.36 -12.30 5.79
C PRO A 187 -3.10 -13.52 6.35
N PRO A 188 -4.12 -13.39 7.23
CA PRO A 188 -4.80 -14.56 7.79
C PRO A 188 -5.50 -15.38 6.71
N PHE A 189 -6.21 -14.72 5.78
CA PHE A 189 -6.94 -15.39 4.72
C PHE A 189 -6.02 -16.13 3.75
N VAL A 190 -4.92 -15.52 3.32
CA VAL A 190 -3.96 -16.16 2.41
C VAL A 190 -3.35 -17.41 3.06
N LYS A 191 -3.00 -17.34 4.36
CA LYS A 191 -2.49 -18.50 5.09
C LYS A 191 -3.52 -19.64 5.12
N ASP A 192 -4.78 -19.35 5.42
CA ASP A 192 -5.84 -20.37 5.46
C ASP A 192 -6.15 -20.94 4.06
N ALA A 193 -6.18 -20.10 3.02
CA ALA A 193 -6.38 -20.53 1.64
C ALA A 193 -5.25 -21.42 1.12
N LEU A 194 -3.99 -21.09 1.46
CA LEU A 194 -2.83 -21.92 1.11
C LEU A 194 -2.83 -23.26 1.86
N LEU A 195 -3.27 -23.28 3.12
CA LEU A 195 -3.42 -24.51 3.90
C LEU A 195 -4.47 -25.43 3.25
N HIS A 196 -5.65 -24.88 2.96
CA HIS A 196 -6.71 -25.61 2.26
C HIS A 196 -6.28 -26.14 0.89
N THR A 197 -5.60 -25.31 0.10
CA THR A 197 -5.07 -25.69 -1.22
C THR A 197 -4.05 -26.83 -1.09
N LYS A 198 -3.13 -26.75 -0.14
CA LYS A 198 -2.09 -27.75 0.11
C LYS A 198 -2.69 -29.10 0.52
N ASP A 199 -3.73 -29.08 1.35
CA ASP A 199 -4.44 -30.29 1.78
C ASP A 199 -5.15 -30.97 0.60
N LEU A 200 -5.78 -30.20 -0.29
CA LEU A 200 -6.46 -30.71 -1.48
C LEU A 200 -5.50 -31.22 -2.56
N MET A 201 -4.42 -30.49 -2.85
CA MET A 201 -3.45 -30.85 -3.90
C MET A 201 -2.48 -31.95 -3.47
N GLY A 202 -2.27 -32.09 -2.16
CA GLY A 202 -1.22 -32.92 -1.56
C GLY A 202 0.16 -32.27 -1.64
N ILE A 203 0.97 -32.51 -0.61
CA ILE A 203 2.30 -31.88 -0.41
C ILE A 203 3.22 -32.01 -1.64
N LYS A 204 3.23 -33.16 -2.32
CA LYS A 204 4.15 -33.43 -3.45
C LYS A 204 3.88 -32.54 -4.67
N ARG A 205 2.62 -32.21 -4.95
CA ARG A 205 2.25 -31.33 -6.07
C ARG A 205 2.42 -29.87 -5.65
N PHE A 206 1.96 -29.55 -4.44
CA PHE A 206 2.06 -28.20 -3.90
C PHE A 206 3.51 -27.70 -3.83
N SER A 207 4.45 -28.52 -3.35
CA SER A 207 5.86 -28.13 -3.20
C SER A 207 6.61 -27.91 -4.52
N ARG A 208 6.02 -28.25 -5.67
CA ARG A 208 6.58 -27.95 -7.00
C ARG A 208 6.24 -26.55 -7.48
N LEU A 209 5.29 -25.87 -6.84
CA LEU A 209 4.93 -24.51 -7.19
C LEU A 209 6.05 -23.55 -6.75
N ASN A 210 6.49 -22.68 -7.66
CA ASN A 210 7.30 -21.53 -7.31
C ASN A 210 6.36 -20.40 -6.82
N LEU A 211 6.00 -20.46 -5.54
CA LEU A 211 5.03 -19.57 -4.91
C LEU A 211 5.67 -18.27 -4.42
N LYS A 212 5.06 -17.14 -4.77
CA LYS A 212 5.28 -15.82 -4.13
C LYS A 212 4.00 -15.39 -3.44
N VAL A 213 4.14 -14.63 -2.37
CA VAL A 213 3.03 -14.13 -1.57
C VAL A 213 3.19 -12.63 -1.39
N VAL A 214 2.17 -11.87 -1.79
CA VAL A 214 2.10 -10.43 -1.53
C VAL A 214 0.92 -10.17 -0.59
N LEU A 215 1.17 -9.45 0.49
CA LEU A 215 0.20 -9.26 1.55
C LEU A 215 -0.10 -7.78 1.73
N ALA A 216 -1.32 -7.44 2.15
CA ALA A 216 -1.67 -6.08 2.53
C ALA A 216 -2.79 -6.07 3.57
N GLY A 217 -3.03 -4.90 4.18
CA GLY A 217 -4.18 -4.64 5.05
C GLY A 217 -3.97 -4.99 6.53
N GLU A 218 -3.03 -5.87 6.87
CA GLU A 218 -2.71 -6.23 8.26
C GLU A 218 -1.20 -6.39 8.47
N ASN A 219 -0.74 -6.20 9.70
CA ASN A 219 0.66 -6.42 10.06
C ASN A 219 0.97 -7.92 10.21
N ILE A 220 2.20 -8.33 9.88
CA ILE A 220 2.72 -9.68 10.14
C ILE A 220 3.98 -9.59 11.01
N SER A 221 4.18 -10.57 11.88
CA SER A 221 5.44 -10.76 12.60
C SER A 221 6.45 -11.54 11.75
N GLU A 222 7.74 -11.43 12.07
CA GLU A 222 8.76 -12.23 11.39
C GLU A 222 8.63 -13.73 11.72
N GLN A 223 8.11 -14.10 12.90
CA GLN A 223 7.77 -15.49 13.20
C GLN A 223 6.64 -16.01 12.31
N TRP A 224 5.63 -15.17 12.04
CA TRP A 224 4.55 -15.53 11.14
C TRP A 224 5.04 -15.68 9.69
N ARG A 225 5.95 -14.79 9.25
CA ARG A 225 6.61 -14.92 7.94
C ARG A 225 7.39 -16.23 7.84
N ASP A 226 8.19 -16.56 8.86
CA ASP A 226 8.97 -17.80 8.91
C ASP A 226 8.06 -19.04 8.86
N TYR A 227 6.91 -19.00 9.55
CA TYR A 227 5.89 -20.05 9.46
C TYR A 227 5.37 -20.21 8.02
N LEU A 228 4.99 -19.10 7.37
CA LEU A 228 4.47 -19.13 6.00
C LEU A 228 5.51 -19.70 5.02
N MET A 229 6.75 -19.20 5.10
CA MET A 229 7.84 -19.64 4.22
C MET A 229 8.15 -21.13 4.41
N SER A 230 8.22 -21.60 5.66
CA SER A 230 8.55 -22.99 5.98
C SER A 230 7.45 -23.97 5.56
N ASN A 231 6.18 -23.57 5.65
CA ASN A 231 5.05 -24.46 5.35
C ASN A 231 4.66 -24.50 3.87
N PHE A 232 4.91 -23.43 3.12
CA PHE A 232 4.34 -23.28 1.77
C PHE A 232 5.36 -23.01 0.66
N ILE A 233 6.50 -22.41 0.94
CA ILE A 233 7.42 -21.91 -0.10
C ILE A 233 8.69 -22.77 -0.20
N GLY A 234 9.16 -23.33 0.92
CA GLY A 234 10.23 -24.32 0.95
C GLY A 234 11.65 -23.76 0.77
N ASN A 235 11.83 -22.46 0.50
CA ASN A 235 13.13 -21.80 0.50
C ASN A 235 13.14 -20.51 1.34
N LYS A 236 14.34 -20.05 1.72
CA LYS A 236 14.54 -18.93 2.65
C LYS A 236 14.69 -17.55 1.97
N SER A 237 14.42 -17.43 0.67
CA SER A 237 14.52 -16.13 0.00
C SER A 237 13.48 -15.15 0.53
N LEU A 238 13.93 -13.99 1.03
CA LEU A 238 13.06 -12.93 1.54
C LEU A 238 12.19 -12.31 0.45
N LEU A 239 12.55 -12.51 -0.83
CA LEU A 239 11.75 -12.09 -1.98
C LEU A 239 10.42 -12.84 -2.08
N ASN A 240 10.24 -13.99 -1.42
CA ASN A 240 9.02 -14.76 -1.63
C ASN A 240 7.81 -14.21 -0.88
N VAL A 241 8.00 -13.33 0.11
CA VAL A 241 6.91 -12.77 0.91
C VAL A 241 7.12 -11.27 1.06
N CYS A 242 6.24 -10.47 0.45
CA CYS A 242 6.29 -9.02 0.50
C CYS A 242 5.03 -8.50 1.19
N LEU A 243 5.17 -7.70 2.25
CA LEU A 243 4.07 -6.94 2.83
C LEU A 243 4.01 -5.54 2.22
N ILE A 244 2.82 -5.15 1.77
CA ILE A 244 2.46 -3.80 1.35
C ILE A 244 1.86 -3.06 2.56
N TYR A 245 2.37 -1.86 2.81
CA TYR A 245 1.75 -0.89 3.69
C TYR A 245 0.92 0.09 2.86
N GLY A 246 -0.35 0.27 3.23
CA GLY A 246 -1.27 1.11 2.50
C GLY A 246 -2.60 1.28 3.23
N THR A 247 -3.37 2.25 2.79
CA THR A 247 -4.67 2.63 3.35
C THR A 247 -5.64 2.91 2.22
N ALA A 248 -6.94 3.00 2.51
CA ALA A 248 -7.94 3.20 1.48
C ALA A 248 -7.94 4.61 0.87
N ASP A 249 -7.53 5.59 1.66
CA ASP A 249 -7.40 7.00 1.26
C ASP A 249 -6.13 7.27 0.47
N ALA A 250 -5.01 6.61 0.79
CA ALA A 250 -3.72 6.86 0.15
C ALA A 250 -3.34 5.75 -0.86
N GLY A 251 -4.05 4.63 -0.90
CA GLY A 251 -3.63 3.45 -1.65
C GLY A 251 -2.32 2.88 -1.08
N MET A 252 -1.43 2.45 -1.96
CA MET A 252 -0.14 1.88 -1.57
C MET A 252 0.83 2.98 -1.13
N MET A 253 1.33 2.90 0.11
CA MET A 253 2.25 3.87 0.69
C MET A 253 3.70 3.39 0.71
N GLY A 254 3.90 2.08 0.79
CA GLY A 254 5.21 1.47 0.73
C GLY A 254 5.13 -0.04 0.70
N HIS A 255 6.26 -0.69 0.46
CA HIS A 255 6.35 -2.14 0.53
C HIS A 255 7.65 -2.60 1.17
N GLU A 256 7.63 -3.82 1.66
CA GLU A 256 8.83 -4.50 2.10
C GLU A 256 9.77 -4.81 0.93
N THR A 257 11.06 -4.77 1.22
CA THR A 257 12.17 -5.19 0.37
C THR A 257 13.04 -6.16 1.16
N PRO A 258 13.93 -6.95 0.53
CA PRO A 258 14.88 -7.79 1.26
C PRO A 258 15.67 -7.01 2.32
N GLU A 259 16.03 -5.76 2.04
CA GLU A 259 16.74 -4.86 2.94
C GLU A 259 15.89 -4.49 4.15
N THR A 260 14.64 -4.07 3.94
CA THR A 260 13.76 -3.68 5.05
C THR A 260 13.38 -4.88 5.93
N ILE A 261 13.16 -6.05 5.32
CA ILE A 261 12.91 -7.30 6.06
C ILE A 261 14.15 -7.69 6.87
N THR A 262 15.35 -7.62 6.27
CA THR A 262 16.60 -7.94 6.96
C THR A 262 16.82 -7.02 8.15
N PHE A 263 16.58 -5.72 7.98
CA PHE A 263 16.70 -4.74 9.06
C PHE A 263 15.67 -4.99 10.18
N ARG A 264 14.41 -5.27 9.82
CA ARG A 264 13.36 -5.62 10.80
C ARG A 264 13.69 -6.90 11.58
N ARG A 265 14.27 -7.92 10.92
CA ARG A 265 14.74 -9.16 11.55
C ARG A 265 15.91 -8.91 12.50
N TYR A 266 16.85 -8.04 12.12
CA TYR A 266 17.94 -7.61 13.00
C TYR A 266 17.39 -6.97 14.27
N LEU A 267 16.49 -5.99 14.14
CA LEU A 267 15.87 -5.33 15.30
C LEU A 267 15.13 -6.32 16.21
N THR A 268 14.47 -7.33 15.63
CA THR A 268 13.76 -8.40 16.38
C THR A 268 14.68 -9.20 17.28
N LYS A 269 15.97 -9.29 16.97
CA LYS A 269 16.97 -9.99 17.77
C LYS A 269 17.88 -9.05 18.58
N ALA A 270 17.86 -7.77 18.25
CA ALA A 270 18.70 -6.77 18.90
C ALA A 270 18.29 -6.53 20.36
N SER A 271 19.24 -6.05 21.16
CA SER A 271 18.99 -5.65 22.55
C SER A 271 18.08 -4.43 22.63
N ASN A 272 17.43 -4.22 23.78
CA ASN A 272 16.56 -3.07 24.00
C ASN A 272 17.28 -1.74 23.77
N GLY A 273 18.56 -1.63 24.12
CA GLY A 273 19.35 -0.42 23.86
C GLY A 273 19.47 -0.09 22.37
N VAL A 274 19.72 -1.10 21.53
CA VAL A 274 19.78 -0.92 20.07
C VAL A 274 18.39 -0.55 19.53
N ARG A 275 17.33 -1.25 19.96
CA ARG A 275 15.96 -0.94 19.54
C ARG A 275 15.57 0.49 19.88
N ASN A 276 15.82 0.92 21.12
CA ASN A 276 15.49 2.26 21.59
C ASN A 276 16.24 3.33 20.80
N ASN A 277 17.51 3.10 20.45
CA ASN A 277 18.29 4.03 19.63
C ASN A 277 17.73 4.21 18.22
N PHE A 278 17.17 3.17 17.61
CA PHE A 278 16.65 3.23 16.24
C PHE A 278 15.21 3.68 16.15
N LEU A 279 14.38 3.26 17.11
CA LEU A 279 12.94 3.35 16.98
C LEU A 279 12.31 4.48 17.79
N ASN A 280 13.04 5.10 18.73
CA ASN A 280 12.51 6.10 19.67
C ASN A 280 11.18 5.67 20.35
N PHE A 281 10.83 4.38 20.33
CA PHE A 281 9.51 3.91 20.75
C PHE A 281 9.45 3.81 22.26
N SER A 282 8.41 4.43 22.83
CA SER A 282 7.97 4.23 24.19
C SER A 282 7.00 3.05 24.32
N LYS A 283 7.08 2.35 25.46
CA LYS A 283 6.16 1.38 26.10
C LYS A 283 5.87 0.01 25.45
N ASN A 284 5.76 -0.14 24.13
CA ASN A 284 5.39 -1.44 23.55
C ASN A 284 6.58 -2.10 22.84
N ASN A 285 6.97 -3.29 23.29
CA ASN A 285 8.12 -4.06 22.79
C ASN A 285 7.88 -4.65 21.36
N THR A 286 7.01 -4.03 20.57
CA THR A 286 6.62 -4.44 19.22
C THR A 286 7.41 -3.68 18.17
N ILE A 287 7.99 -4.39 17.21
CA ILE A 287 8.73 -3.77 16.11
C ILE A 287 7.76 -3.46 14.97
N PRO A 288 7.68 -2.20 14.52
CA PRO A 288 6.78 -1.82 13.45
C PRO A 288 7.15 -2.53 12.15
N THR A 289 6.22 -2.53 11.20
CA THR A 289 6.55 -2.83 9.81
C THR A 289 7.55 -1.80 9.29
N ILE A 290 8.57 -2.25 8.56
CA ILE A 290 9.55 -1.39 7.92
C ILE A 290 9.40 -1.57 6.41
N VAL A 291 9.07 -0.48 5.72
CA VAL A 291 8.84 -0.48 4.28
C VAL A 291 9.73 0.55 3.60
N LYS A 292 10.03 0.29 2.33
CA LYS A 292 10.50 1.32 1.40
C LYS A 292 9.28 2.13 0.96
N TYR A 293 9.38 3.44 1.04
CA TYR A 293 8.39 4.38 0.50
C TYR A 293 9.06 5.25 -0.58
N TYR A 294 8.24 5.93 -1.36
CA TYR A 294 8.65 6.71 -2.52
C TYR A 294 8.17 8.16 -2.33
N PRO A 295 9.06 9.07 -1.87
CA PRO A 295 8.70 10.44 -1.50
C PRO A 295 8.13 11.25 -2.66
N GLU A 296 8.45 10.89 -3.90
CA GLU A 296 7.92 11.52 -5.10
C GLU A 296 6.40 11.35 -5.24
N TYR A 297 5.81 10.29 -4.68
CA TYR A 297 4.37 10.04 -4.73
C TYR A 297 3.65 10.51 -3.48
N LYS A 298 4.28 10.36 -2.31
CA LYS A 298 3.69 10.70 -1.01
C LYS A 298 4.72 11.34 -0.10
N PHE A 299 4.42 12.55 0.33
CA PHE A 299 5.19 13.23 1.35
C PHE A 299 4.64 12.85 2.72
N PHE A 300 5.51 12.47 3.65
CA PHE A 300 5.13 12.07 5.00
C PHE A 300 5.67 13.05 6.04
N GLU A 301 4.85 13.35 7.03
CA GLU A 301 5.18 14.19 8.17
C GLU A 301 4.76 13.52 9.48
N GLU A 302 5.46 13.87 10.56
CA GLU A 302 5.06 13.54 11.92
C GLU A 302 4.63 14.82 12.64
N VAL A 303 3.36 14.87 13.03
CA VAL A 303 2.77 15.98 13.80
C VAL A 303 1.97 15.39 14.96
N ASP A 304 2.29 15.79 16.18
CA ASP A 304 1.61 15.34 17.41
C ASP A 304 1.47 13.80 17.55
N ASN A 305 2.50 13.05 17.14
CA ASN A 305 2.55 11.58 17.06
C ASN A 305 1.59 10.95 16.01
N TYR A 306 1.01 11.74 15.13
CA TYR A 306 0.31 11.26 13.94
C TYR A 306 1.26 11.24 12.74
N LEU A 307 1.16 10.16 11.96
CA LEU A 307 1.75 10.10 10.63
C LEU A 307 0.76 10.74 9.67
N ILE A 308 1.17 11.85 9.07
CA ILE A 308 0.39 12.62 8.10
C ILE A 308 1.02 12.42 6.73
N PHE A 309 0.21 12.45 5.69
CA PHE A 309 0.68 12.38 4.32
C PHE A 309 0.04 13.45 3.46
N THR A 310 0.76 13.88 2.44
CA THR A 310 0.25 14.74 1.36
C THR A 310 0.49 14.05 0.03
N TYR A 311 -0.54 14.00 -0.80
CA TYR A 311 -0.45 13.45 -2.15
C TYR A 311 -1.49 14.07 -3.10
N TYR A 312 -1.27 13.91 -4.40
CA TYR A 312 -2.21 14.34 -5.43
C TYR A 312 -3.02 13.16 -5.98
N GLY A 313 -4.29 13.38 -6.31
CA GLY A 313 -5.16 12.33 -6.83
C GLY A 313 -6.52 12.87 -7.24
N ALA A 314 -7.49 11.98 -7.45
CA ALA A 314 -8.87 12.39 -7.70
C ALA A 314 -9.46 13.23 -6.55
N LEU A 315 -9.13 12.86 -5.32
CA LEU A 315 -9.35 13.63 -4.10
C LEU A 315 -7.98 13.90 -3.48
N PRO A 316 -7.38 15.08 -3.72
CA PRO A 316 -6.10 15.46 -3.11
C PRO A 316 -6.25 15.58 -1.58
N LEU A 317 -5.29 15.01 -0.85
CA LEU A 317 -5.19 15.04 0.62
C LEU A 317 -3.80 15.53 1.05
#